data_AF-A0A7Y9XY65-F1
#
_entry.id   AF-A0A7Y9XY65-F1
#
_cell.length_a   1.000
_cell.length_b   1.000
_cell.length_c   1.000
_cell.angle_alpha   90.00
_cell.angle_beta   90.00
_cell.angle_gamma   90.00
#
_symmetry.space_group_name_H-M   'P 1'
#
loop_
_entity.id
_entity.type
_entity.pdbx_description
1 polymer ?
#
loop_
_entity_poly.entity_id
_entity_poly.type
_entity_poly.pdbx_seq_one_letter_code
_entity_poly.pdbx_strand_id
1 'polypeptide(L)'
;MNKAFAVGRFDLDIALRDASLDEMNRVARRSLANASIGVEAFDAYHSARELFETLEALHEGQRGAKRKLAQVLSCECDDYQRCLYYTVAGRGVLQMLDDLEWLIDLLKARCEVSAGLFRSGTLPLVQINPYVSAEPDGPVPARGGEFEQGASWFLDPALGGQVGE
;
A
#
# COMPACT_ATOMS: atom_id res chain seq x y z
N MET A 1 -23.65 27.33 29.26
CA MET A 1 -22.20 27.61 29.12
C MET A 1 -21.62 26.55 28.18
N ASN A 2 -21.49 26.85 26.89
CA ASN A 2 -20.89 25.91 25.93
C ASN A 2 -19.38 25.88 26.16
N LYS A 3 -18.90 24.84 26.85
CA LYS A 3 -17.46 24.58 26.95
C LYS A 3 -17.01 24.00 25.60
N ALA A 4 -16.31 24.81 24.81
CA ALA A 4 -15.55 24.32 23.66
C ALA A 4 -14.21 23.79 24.17
N PHE A 5 -13.92 22.51 23.93
CA PHE A 5 -12.61 21.92 24.21
C PHE A 5 -11.75 22.05 22.95
N ALA A 6 -10.49 22.46 23.10
CA ALA A 6 -9.53 22.45 22.00
C ALA A 6 -9.07 21.00 21.75
N VAL A 7 -9.68 20.33 20.76
CA VAL A 7 -9.40 18.91 20.43
C VAL A 7 -8.12 18.75 19.58
N GLY A 8 -7.47 19.84 19.19
CA GLY A 8 -6.28 19.81 18.32
C GLY A 8 -6.64 19.63 16.84
N ARG A 9 -5.64 19.29 16.02
CA ARG A 9 -5.84 18.97 14.60
C ARG A 9 -6.11 17.47 14.45
N PHE A 10 -6.86 17.11 13.41
CA PHE A 10 -7.13 15.71 13.11
C PHE A 10 -5.86 14.98 12.64
N ASP A 11 -5.63 13.80 13.17
CA ASP A 11 -4.55 12.91 12.77
C ASP A 11 -5.03 11.99 11.65
N LEU A 12 -4.59 12.25 10.41
CA LEU A 12 -4.97 11.43 9.25
C LEU A 12 -4.42 10.00 9.33
N ASP A 13 -3.43 9.74 10.18
CA ASP A 13 -2.74 8.46 10.24
C ASP A 13 -3.19 7.60 11.43
N ILE A 14 -4.14 8.09 12.24
CA ILE A 14 -4.58 7.39 13.45
C ILE A 14 -5.06 5.96 13.17
N ALA A 15 -5.86 5.78 12.11
CA ALA A 15 -6.36 4.46 11.72
C ALA A 15 -5.23 3.52 11.23
N LEU A 16 -4.21 4.08 10.57
CA LEU A 16 -3.03 3.31 10.14
C LEU A 16 -2.18 2.89 11.35
N ARG A 17 -2.00 3.78 12.33
CA ARG A 17 -1.29 3.46 13.58
C ARG A 17 -1.99 2.36 14.37
N ASP A 18 -3.30 2.48 14.55
CA ASP A 18 -4.10 1.45 15.22
C ASP A 18 -3.99 0.12 14.47
N ALA A 19 -4.19 0.12 13.15
CA ALA A 19 -4.09 -1.08 12.33
C ALA A 19 -2.70 -1.72 12.35
N SER A 20 -1.62 -0.92 12.44
CA SER A 20 -0.24 -1.39 12.51
C SER A 20 0.10 -2.12 13.81
N LEU A 21 -0.65 -1.86 14.89
CA LEU A 21 -0.44 -2.44 16.21
C LEU A 21 -1.46 -3.55 16.55
N ASP A 22 -2.56 -3.64 15.81
CA ASP A 22 -3.62 -4.63 16.05
C ASP A 22 -3.14 -6.07 15.79
N GLU A 23 -3.00 -6.85 16.85
CA GLU A 23 -2.56 -8.25 16.81
C GLU A 23 -3.54 -9.18 16.07
N MET A 24 -4.79 -8.75 15.85
CA MET A 24 -5.76 -9.50 15.05
C MET A 24 -5.51 -9.37 13.54
N ASN A 25 -4.72 -8.38 13.12
CA ASN A 25 -4.31 -8.25 11.73
C ASN A 25 -3.16 -9.22 11.39
N ARG A 26 -3.18 -9.74 10.16
CA ARG A 26 -2.05 -10.47 9.59
C ARG A 26 -0.79 -9.60 9.66
N VAL A 27 0.37 -10.24 9.82
CA VAL A 27 1.66 -9.54 9.90
C VAL A 27 1.87 -8.62 8.69
N ALA A 28 1.54 -9.10 7.47
CA ALA A 28 1.63 -8.28 6.25
C ALA A 28 0.73 -7.04 6.30
N ARG A 29 -0.53 -7.16 6.77
CA ARG A 29 -1.45 -6.01 6.96
C ARG A 29 -0.88 -4.96 7.91
N ARG A 30 -0.32 -5.41 9.04
CA ARG A 30 0.36 -4.50 9.99
C ARG A 30 1.54 -3.78 9.34
N SER A 31 2.38 -4.51 8.61
CA SER A 31 3.52 -3.94 7.88
C SER A 31 3.10 -2.96 6.78
N LEU A 32 2.05 -3.28 6.02
CA LEU A 32 1.46 -2.38 5.01
C LEU A 32 0.95 -1.08 5.64
N ALA A 33 0.16 -1.19 6.71
CA ALA A 33 -0.34 -0.02 7.42
C ALA A 33 0.81 0.86 7.93
N ASN A 34 1.85 0.24 8.49
CA ASN A 34 3.04 0.95 8.96
C ASN A 34 3.80 1.65 7.81
N ALA A 35 3.93 1.00 6.65
CA ALA A 35 4.59 1.57 5.47
C ALA A 35 3.85 2.79 4.89
N SER A 36 2.54 2.89 5.11
CA SER A 36 1.72 4.01 4.61
C SER A 36 1.62 5.20 5.58
N ILE A 37 2.11 5.10 6.82
CA ILE A 37 2.11 6.21 7.77
C ILE A 37 2.99 7.34 7.21
N GLY A 38 2.49 8.58 7.25
CA GLY A 38 3.24 9.76 6.80
C GLY A 38 3.26 10.01 5.29
N VAL A 39 2.92 9.02 4.45
CA VAL A 39 2.76 9.20 3.00
C VAL A 39 1.51 10.03 2.73
N GLU A 40 1.56 11.01 1.81
CA GLU A 40 0.42 11.90 1.52
C GLU A 40 -0.85 11.08 1.21
N ALA A 41 -2.02 11.53 1.68
CA ALA A 41 -3.24 10.73 1.65
C ALA A 41 -3.63 10.26 0.24
N PHE A 42 -3.71 11.18 -0.73
CA PHE A 42 -4.10 10.85 -2.11
C PHE A 42 -3.05 10.00 -2.79
N ASP A 43 -1.79 10.35 -2.64
CA ASP A 43 -0.68 9.57 -3.20
C ASP A 43 -0.69 8.15 -2.66
N ALA A 44 -0.80 7.98 -1.33
CA ALA A 44 -0.85 6.66 -0.69
C ALA A 44 -1.96 5.78 -1.28
N TYR A 45 -3.17 6.34 -1.43
CA TYR A 45 -4.33 5.64 -1.97
C TYR A 45 -4.16 5.27 -3.45
N HIS A 46 -3.78 6.22 -4.30
CA HIS A 46 -3.65 5.98 -5.73
C HIS A 46 -2.48 5.04 -6.05
N SER A 47 -1.36 5.18 -5.35
CA SER A 47 -0.20 4.31 -5.50
C SER A 47 -0.49 2.87 -5.08
N ALA A 48 -1.21 2.66 -3.96
CA ALA A 48 -1.64 1.32 -3.54
C ALA A 48 -2.66 0.70 -4.50
N ARG A 49 -3.62 1.50 -4.99
CA ARG A 49 -4.61 1.06 -5.98
C ARG A 49 -3.99 0.66 -7.31
N GLU A 50 -3.07 1.46 -7.85
CA GLU A 50 -2.38 1.13 -9.09
C GLU A 50 -1.64 -0.20 -8.97
N LEU A 51 -0.98 -0.43 -7.82
CA LEU A 51 -0.29 -1.70 -7.56
C LEU A 51 -1.29 -2.87 -7.50
N PHE A 52 -2.40 -2.74 -6.77
CA PHE A 52 -3.45 -3.75 -6.70
C PHE A 52 -4.02 -4.09 -8.09
N GLU A 53 -4.48 -3.09 -8.83
CA GLU A 53 -5.08 -3.26 -10.16
C GLU A 53 -4.09 -3.91 -11.13
N THR A 54 -2.80 -3.58 -11.00
CA THR A 54 -1.74 -4.19 -11.80
C THR A 54 -1.50 -5.66 -11.44
N LEU A 55 -1.54 -6.02 -10.16
CA LEU A 55 -1.40 -7.40 -9.68
C LEU A 55 -2.63 -8.24 -10.02
N GLU A 56 -3.83 -7.67 -9.95
CA GLU A 56 -5.08 -8.31 -10.34
C GLU A 56 -5.07 -8.63 -11.84
N ALA A 57 -4.76 -7.64 -12.69
CA ALA A 57 -4.62 -7.86 -14.13
C ALA A 57 -3.57 -8.92 -14.45
N LEU A 58 -2.50 -9.01 -13.66
CA LEU A 58 -1.47 -10.02 -13.81
C LEU A 58 -1.97 -11.42 -13.42
N HIS A 59 -2.76 -11.52 -12.35
CA HIS A 59 -3.39 -12.77 -11.90
C HIS A 59 -4.41 -13.28 -12.94
N GLU A 60 -5.21 -12.39 -13.51
CA GLU A 60 -6.19 -12.69 -14.56
C GLU A 60 -5.56 -13.01 -15.93
N GLY A 61 -4.23 -12.89 -16.05
CA GLY A 61 -3.51 -13.18 -17.29
C GLY A 61 -3.73 -12.12 -18.39
N GLN A 62 -4.09 -10.89 -18.02
CA GLN A 62 -4.31 -9.82 -18.99
C GLN A 62 -3.03 -9.49 -19.77
N ARG A 63 -3.19 -9.25 -21.08
CA ARG A 63 -2.07 -8.95 -21.97
C ARG A 63 -1.38 -7.64 -21.55
N GLY A 64 -0.08 -7.73 -21.30
CA GLY A 64 0.74 -6.57 -20.93
C GLY A 64 0.81 -6.27 -19.45
N ALA A 65 0.09 -7.01 -18.60
CA ALA A 65 0.12 -6.83 -17.14
C ALA A 65 1.53 -6.98 -16.55
N LYS A 66 2.33 -7.95 -17.02
CA LYS A 66 3.74 -8.08 -16.62
C LYS A 66 4.54 -6.79 -16.91
N ARG A 67 4.38 -6.21 -18.10
CA ARG A 67 5.05 -4.96 -18.47
C ARG A 67 4.58 -3.80 -17.58
N LYS A 68 3.29 -3.75 -17.25
CA LYS A 68 2.75 -2.73 -16.35
C LYS A 68 3.31 -2.90 -14.93
N LEU A 69 3.41 -4.12 -14.40
CA LEU A 69 4.02 -4.36 -13.09
C LEU A 69 5.49 -3.94 -13.08
N ALA A 70 6.26 -4.32 -14.11
CA ALA A 70 7.63 -3.86 -14.25
C ALA A 70 7.70 -2.33 -14.28
N GLN A 71 6.82 -1.65 -15.03
CA GLN A 71 6.78 -0.20 -15.07
C GLN A 71 6.49 0.44 -13.69
N VAL A 72 5.52 -0.08 -12.94
CA VAL A 72 5.17 0.40 -11.59
C VAL A 72 6.38 0.25 -10.66
N LEU A 73 6.99 -0.93 -10.62
CA LEU A 73 8.12 -1.19 -9.73
C LEU A 73 9.41 -0.46 -10.17
N SER A 74 9.56 -0.18 -11.47
CA SER A 74 10.68 0.56 -12.05
C SER A 74 10.47 2.08 -12.11
N CYS A 75 9.45 2.61 -11.43
CA CYS A 75 9.25 4.04 -11.34
C CYS A 75 10.45 4.71 -10.64
N GLU A 76 10.91 5.84 -11.17
CA GLU A 76 12.03 6.62 -10.60
C GLU A 76 11.56 7.60 -9.52
N CYS A 77 10.37 7.35 -8.95
CA CYS A 77 9.90 8.00 -7.74
C CYS A 77 10.43 7.27 -6.50
N ASP A 78 10.01 7.73 -5.33
CA ASP A 78 10.32 7.10 -4.05
C ASP A 78 9.95 5.60 -4.01
N ASP A 79 10.39 4.94 -2.95
CA ASP A 79 10.26 3.49 -2.78
C ASP A 79 8.86 3.04 -2.32
N TYR A 80 7.84 3.90 -2.25
CA TYR A 80 6.56 3.53 -1.64
C TYR A 80 5.88 2.31 -2.29
N GLN A 81 5.64 2.33 -3.60
CA GLN A 81 5.01 1.19 -4.28
C GLN A 81 5.87 -0.08 -4.23
N ARG A 82 7.21 0.05 -4.27
CA ARG A 82 8.13 -1.08 -4.11
C ARG A 82 8.04 -1.66 -2.69
N CYS A 83 8.00 -0.80 -1.67
CA CYS A 83 7.84 -1.18 -0.27
C CYS A 83 6.55 -1.99 -0.05
N LEU A 84 5.42 -1.51 -0.58
CA LEU A 84 4.16 -2.25 -0.53
C LEU A 84 4.26 -3.62 -1.20
N TYR A 85 4.79 -3.67 -2.43
CA TYR A 85 4.93 -4.92 -3.18
C TYR A 85 5.79 -5.95 -2.43
N TYR A 86 6.97 -5.56 -1.96
CA TYR A 86 7.87 -6.48 -1.27
C TYR A 86 7.38 -6.89 0.12
N THR A 87 6.49 -6.12 0.73
CA THR A 87 5.83 -6.52 1.99
C THR A 87 4.94 -7.74 1.79
N VAL A 88 4.26 -7.85 0.65
CA VAL A 88 3.30 -8.95 0.36
C VAL A 88 3.88 -10.04 -0.54
N ALA A 89 5.00 -9.80 -1.21
CA ALA A 89 5.62 -10.76 -2.12
C ALA A 89 5.89 -12.12 -1.45
N GLY A 90 5.60 -13.20 -2.19
CA GLY A 90 5.84 -14.57 -1.73
C GLY A 90 4.76 -15.12 -0.79
N ARG A 91 3.55 -14.57 -0.79
CA ARG A 91 2.44 -15.00 0.07
C ARG A 91 1.28 -15.68 -0.67
N GLY A 92 1.38 -15.90 -1.98
CA GLY A 92 0.21 -16.26 -2.79
C GLY A 92 -0.44 -15.00 -3.36
N VAL A 93 -0.74 -14.99 -4.67
CA VAL A 93 -1.31 -13.79 -5.32
C VAL A 93 -2.68 -13.41 -4.77
N LEU A 94 -3.50 -14.38 -4.37
CA LEU A 94 -4.81 -14.12 -3.76
C LEU A 94 -4.66 -13.44 -2.40
N GLN A 95 -3.79 -13.97 -1.52
CA GLN A 95 -3.49 -13.30 -0.25
C GLN A 95 -2.87 -11.90 -0.46
N MET A 96 -1.98 -11.73 -1.44
CA MET A 96 -1.42 -10.41 -1.78
C MET A 96 -2.52 -9.40 -2.13
N LEU A 97 -3.49 -9.81 -2.97
CA LEU A 97 -4.63 -8.97 -3.36
C LEU A 97 -5.53 -8.66 -2.16
N ASP A 98 -5.87 -9.66 -1.34
CA ASP A 98 -6.69 -9.47 -0.13
C ASP A 98 -6.00 -8.58 0.93
N ASP A 99 -4.67 -8.61 1.04
CA ASP A 99 -3.92 -7.69 1.91
C ASP A 99 -3.89 -6.25 1.36
N LEU A 100 -3.75 -6.08 0.04
CA LEU A 100 -3.75 -4.76 -0.61
C LEU A 100 -5.15 -4.13 -0.67
N GLU A 101 -6.20 -4.90 -0.96
CA GLU A 101 -7.59 -4.43 -0.94
C GLU A 101 -7.96 -3.89 0.45
N TRP A 102 -7.61 -4.63 1.49
CA TRP A 102 -7.78 -4.18 2.88
C TRP A 102 -7.05 -2.86 3.16
N LEU A 103 -5.82 -2.69 2.67
CA LEU A 103 -5.08 -1.44 2.83
C LEU A 103 -5.78 -0.29 2.07
N ILE A 104 -6.24 -0.55 0.85
CA ILE A 104 -6.92 0.42 0.00
C ILE A 104 -8.18 0.96 0.69
N ASP A 105 -8.94 0.13 1.39
CA ASP A 105 -10.13 0.57 2.14
C ASP A 105 -9.77 1.55 3.27
N LEU A 106 -8.70 1.28 4.02
CA LEU A 106 -8.19 2.21 5.05
C LEU A 106 -7.73 3.53 4.42
N LEU A 107 -6.98 3.46 3.32
CA LEU A 107 -6.45 4.63 2.62
C LEU A 107 -7.57 5.45 1.97
N LYS A 108 -8.62 4.81 1.47
CA LYS A 108 -9.80 5.49 0.92
C LYS A 108 -10.50 6.34 1.98
N ALA A 109 -10.77 5.75 3.15
CA ALA A 109 -11.39 6.49 4.25
C ALA A 109 -10.52 7.68 4.68
N ARG A 110 -9.19 7.49 4.76
CA ARG A 110 -8.22 8.55 5.03
C ARG A 110 -8.24 9.66 3.98
N CYS A 111 -8.31 9.32 2.69
CA CYS A 111 -8.49 10.28 1.59
C CYS A 111 -9.78 11.09 1.71
N GLU A 112 -10.90 10.44 2.00
CA GLU A 112 -12.20 11.10 2.14
C GLU A 112 -12.19 12.13 3.28
N VAL A 113 -11.57 11.77 4.42
CA VAL A 113 -11.37 12.69 5.54
C VAL A 113 -10.43 13.84 5.17
N SER A 114 -9.28 13.56 4.54
CA SER A 114 -8.33 14.58 4.07
C SER A 114 -9.01 15.59 3.13
N ALA A 115 -9.78 15.09 2.15
CA ALA A 115 -10.55 15.92 1.23
C ALA A 115 -11.63 16.75 1.97
N GLY A 116 -12.26 16.19 2.99
CA GLY A 116 -13.21 16.88 3.86
C GLY A 116 -12.57 18.07 4.60
N LEU A 117 -11.41 17.85 5.23
CA LEU A 117 -10.64 18.87 5.93
C LEU A 117 -10.16 19.97 4.98
N PHE A 118 -9.67 19.60 3.80
CA PHE A 118 -9.27 20.54 2.77
C PHE A 118 -10.43 21.46 2.35
N ARG A 119 -11.61 20.90 2.06
CA ARG A 119 -12.82 21.67 1.71
C ARG A 119 -13.29 22.59 2.83
N SER A 120 -13.08 22.21 4.09
CA SER A 120 -13.45 23.05 5.25
C SER A 120 -12.37 24.06 5.66
N GLY A 121 -11.27 24.17 4.90
CA GLY A 121 -10.15 25.06 5.22
C GLY A 121 -9.42 24.67 6.52
N THR A 122 -9.54 23.42 6.96
CA THR A 122 -8.91 22.89 8.17
C THR A 122 -7.67 22.10 7.80
N LEU A 123 -6.57 22.34 8.51
CA LEU A 123 -5.34 21.57 8.29
C LEU A 123 -5.29 20.36 9.23
N PRO A 124 -4.94 19.16 8.73
CA PRO A 124 -4.65 18.02 9.58
C PRO A 124 -3.34 18.24 10.37
N LEU A 125 -3.01 17.30 11.25
CA LEU A 125 -1.64 17.17 11.75
C LEU A 125 -0.68 16.97 10.58
N VAL A 126 0.53 17.51 10.72
CA VAL A 126 1.56 17.40 9.69
C VAL A 126 1.95 15.93 9.55
N GLN A 127 1.82 15.42 8.34
CA GLN A 127 2.30 14.11 7.96
C GLN A 127 3.79 14.24 7.61
N ILE A 128 4.61 13.43 8.26
CA ILE A 128 6.06 13.41 8.02
C ILE A 128 6.30 12.26 7.05
N ASN A 129 6.64 12.58 5.81
CA ASN A 129 6.93 11.56 4.80
C ASN A 129 8.10 10.68 5.31
N PRO A 130 7.93 9.36 5.39
CA PRO A 130 9.00 8.46 5.82
C PRO A 130 10.16 8.37 4.80
N TYR A 131 9.91 8.74 3.54
CA TYR A 131 10.92 8.79 2.48
C TYR A 131 11.65 10.14 2.48
N VAL A 132 12.98 10.07 2.50
CA VAL A 132 13.86 11.26 2.57
C VAL A 132 14.01 11.93 1.21
N SER A 133 13.89 11.15 0.13
CA SER A 133 14.03 11.58 -1.25
C SER A 133 12.79 11.24 -2.06
N ALA A 134 12.56 12.00 -3.14
CA ALA A 134 11.59 11.66 -4.17
C ALA A 134 12.17 10.70 -5.24
N GLU A 135 13.44 10.34 -5.10
CA GLU A 135 14.15 9.36 -5.94
C GLU A 135 14.20 7.99 -5.22
N PRO A 136 14.44 6.89 -5.96
CA PRO A 136 14.64 5.57 -5.37
C PRO A 136 15.86 5.55 -4.43
N ASP A 137 15.69 5.03 -3.21
CA ASP A 137 16.80 4.70 -2.32
C ASP A 137 17.31 3.28 -2.60
N GLY A 138 16.41 2.36 -2.97
CA GLY A 138 16.69 0.94 -3.23
C GLY A 138 16.99 0.59 -4.69
N PRO A 139 17.39 -0.68 -4.96
CA PRO A 139 17.57 -1.17 -6.32
C PRO A 139 16.28 -1.10 -7.13
N VAL A 140 16.36 -0.52 -8.33
CA VAL A 140 15.23 -0.40 -9.25
C VAL A 140 15.28 -1.56 -10.24
N PRO A 141 14.21 -2.38 -10.37
CA PRO A 141 14.19 -3.46 -11.35
C PRO A 141 14.20 -2.90 -12.78
N ALA A 142 14.63 -3.71 -13.76
CA ALA A 142 14.55 -3.33 -15.16
C ALA A 142 13.09 -3.25 -15.64
N ARG A 143 12.78 -2.28 -16.52
CA ARG A 143 11.42 -2.05 -17.08
C ARG A 143 10.90 -3.16 -18.02
N GLY A 144 11.56 -4.31 -18.08
CA GLY A 144 11.22 -5.42 -18.97
C GLY A 144 10.00 -6.19 -18.48
N GLY A 145 9.07 -6.51 -19.38
CA GLY A 145 7.89 -7.35 -19.07
C GLY A 145 8.15 -8.86 -19.14
N GLU A 146 9.36 -9.27 -19.51
CA GLU A 146 9.76 -10.68 -19.62
C GLU A 146 10.37 -11.13 -18.29
N PHE A 147 9.53 -11.46 -17.31
CA PHE A 147 9.96 -12.09 -16.06
C PHE A 147 9.11 -13.34 -15.75
N GLU A 148 9.71 -14.27 -15.01
CA GLU A 148 9.06 -15.49 -14.56
C GLU A 148 8.35 -15.25 -13.22
N GLN A 149 7.12 -15.77 -13.11
CA GLN A 149 6.41 -15.82 -11.84
C GLN A 149 6.84 -17.09 -11.12
N GLY A 150 7.39 -16.94 -9.92
CA GLY A 150 7.76 -18.08 -9.07
C GLY A 150 6.53 -18.85 -8.56
N ALA A 151 6.76 -20.04 -7.99
CA ALA A 151 5.70 -20.93 -7.52
C ALA A 151 4.73 -20.28 -6.51
N SER A 152 5.22 -19.33 -5.70
CA SER A 152 4.42 -18.59 -4.72
C SER A 152 3.35 -17.68 -5.34
N TRP A 153 3.32 -17.49 -6.65
CA TRP A 153 2.21 -16.82 -7.32
C TRP A 153 0.97 -17.72 -7.42
N PHE A 154 1.20 -19.03 -7.52
CA PHE A 154 0.16 -20.03 -7.77
C PHE A 154 -0.17 -20.86 -6.52
N LEU A 155 0.72 -20.84 -5.54
CA LEU A 155 0.58 -21.54 -4.27
C LEU A 155 0.28 -20.53 -3.18
N ASP A 156 -0.93 -20.60 -2.64
CA ASP A 156 -1.35 -19.79 -1.50
C ASP A 156 -1.22 -20.62 -0.21
N PRO A 157 -0.31 -20.26 0.71
CA PRO A 157 -0.14 -20.97 1.98
C PRO A 157 -1.40 -21.00 2.84
N ALA A 158 -2.24 -19.96 2.78
CA ALA A 158 -3.51 -19.91 3.51
C ALA A 158 -4.55 -20.87 2.92
N LEU A 159 -4.38 -21.29 1.67
CA LEU A 159 -5.20 -22.32 1.00
C LEU A 159 -4.53 -23.70 0.99
N GLY A 160 -3.45 -23.89 1.76
CA GLY A 160 -2.72 -25.16 1.88
C GLY A 160 -1.70 -25.42 0.78
N GLY A 161 -1.37 -24.41 -0.04
CA GLY A 161 -0.28 -24.48 -1.02
C GLY A 161 1.08 -24.59 -0.30
N GLN A 162 1.82 -25.66 -0.59
CA GLN A 162 3.17 -25.87 -0.05
C GLN A 162 4.21 -25.62 -1.14
N VAL A 163 5.19 -24.77 -0.86
CA VAL A 163 6.41 -24.69 -1.68
C VAL A 163 7.28 -25.89 -1.27
N GLY A 164 7.65 -26.75 -2.23
CA GLY A 164 8.54 -27.87 -1.95
C GLY A 164 9.89 -27.42 -1.41
N GLU A 165 10.52 -28.26 -0.57
CA GLU A 165 11.87 -28.06 -0.04
C GLU A 165 12.94 -28.03 -1.13
#